data_AF-A0A7C2YY15-F1
#
_entry.id   AF-A0A7C2YY15-F1
#
_cell.length_a   1.000
_cell.length_b   1.000
_cell.length_c   1.000
_cell.angle_alpha   90.00
_cell.angle_beta   90.00
_cell.angle_gamma   90.00
#
_symmetry.space_group_name_H-M   'P 1'
#
loop_
_entity.id
_entity.type
_entity.pdbx_description
1 polymer ?
#
loop_
_entity_poly.entity_id
_entity_poly.type
_entity_poly.pdbx_seq_one_letter_code
_entity_poly.pdbx_strand_id
1 'polypeptide(L)'
;MVSLRDLEYLVETSRSRRIKIIVRFRDTKYLITIDGEIKATDINGTKVPWSRAFQQPPHVVLSTYKIDKIDVMCGDDLVATYSSFNDLVKSVGKHGC
;
A
#
# COMPACT_ATOMS: atom_id res chain seq x y z
N MET A 1 5.94 -12.10 -8.07
CA MET A 1 6.89 -10.97 -8.13
C MET A 1 6.06 -9.72 -8.35
N VAL A 2 6.20 -8.71 -7.50
CA VAL A 2 5.48 -7.43 -7.68
C VAL A 2 6.23 -6.64 -8.74
N SER A 3 5.59 -6.36 -9.88
CA SER A 3 6.22 -5.58 -10.94
C SER A 3 6.04 -4.08 -10.70
N LEU A 4 6.91 -3.26 -11.31
CA LEU A 4 6.78 -1.81 -11.26
C LEU A 4 5.42 -1.34 -11.84
N ARG A 5 4.93 -2.04 -12.87
CA ARG A 5 3.62 -1.79 -13.49
C ARG A 5 2.46 -2.00 -12.53
N ASP A 6 2.51 -3.04 -11.70
CA ASP A 6 1.46 -3.29 -10.70
C ASP A 6 1.41 -2.15 -9.67
N LEU A 7 2.58 -1.63 -9.31
CA LEU A 7 2.72 -0.51 -8.40
C LEU A 7 2.14 0.78 -9.01
N GLU A 8 2.50 1.09 -10.25
CA GLU A 8 1.97 2.23 -11.00
C GLU A 8 0.45 2.15 -11.14
N TYR A 9 -0.07 0.98 -11.50
CA TYR A 9 -1.51 0.73 -11.61
C TYR A 9 -2.25 0.98 -10.28
N LEU A 10 -1.67 0.57 -9.15
CA LEU A 10 -2.25 0.83 -7.84
C LEU A 10 -2.24 2.30 -7.46
N VAL A 11 -1.15 3.01 -7.77
CA VAL A 11 -1.04 4.46 -7.53
C VAL A 11 -2.08 5.20 -8.38
N GLU A 12 -2.21 4.86 -9.65
CA GLU A 12 -3.18 5.46 -10.56
C GLU A 12 -4.62 5.15 -10.12
N THR A 13 -4.91 3.90 -9.75
CA THR A 13 -6.23 3.50 -9.25
C THR A 13 -6.57 4.21 -7.94
N SER A 14 -5.61 4.30 -7.02
CA SER A 14 -5.71 5.06 -5.78
C SER A 14 -6.07 6.52 -6.04
N ARG A 15 -5.36 7.16 -6.98
CA ARG A 15 -5.59 8.56 -7.36
C ARG A 15 -6.95 8.78 -8.03
N SER A 16 -7.31 7.92 -8.97
CA SER A 16 -8.53 8.02 -9.77
C SER A 16 -9.78 7.80 -8.92
N ARG A 17 -9.73 6.85 -8.01
CA ARG A 17 -10.87 6.41 -7.18
C ARG A 17 -10.86 6.96 -5.76
N ARG A 18 -9.90 7.84 -5.45
CA ARG A 18 -9.68 8.43 -4.12
C ARG A 18 -9.66 7.40 -2.99
N ILE A 19 -9.06 6.24 -3.27
CA ILE A 19 -8.87 5.18 -2.28
C ILE A 19 -7.45 5.23 -1.73
N LYS A 20 -7.30 4.91 -0.45
CA LYS A 20 -6.04 4.86 0.27
C LYS A 20 -5.70 3.41 0.60
N ILE A 21 -4.55 2.94 0.14
CA ILE A 21 -4.11 1.56 0.35
C ILE A 21 -3.00 1.56 1.40
N ILE A 22 -3.19 0.83 2.49
CA ILE A 22 -2.24 0.74 3.60
C ILE A 22 -1.70 -0.69 3.68
N VAL A 23 -0.46 -0.87 3.29
CA VAL A 23 0.26 -2.14 3.38
C VAL A 23 0.97 -2.21 4.73
N ARG A 24 0.59 -3.20 5.53
CA ARG A 24 1.25 -3.56 6.78
C ARG A 24 2.16 -4.75 6.55
N PHE A 25 3.34 -4.69 7.14
CA PHE A 25 4.31 -5.75 7.05
C PHE A 25 4.47 -6.43 8.41
N ARG A 26 4.83 -7.70 8.37
CA ARG A 26 5.20 -8.46 9.56
C ARG A 26 6.56 -7.95 10.06
N ASP A 27 6.72 -7.89 11.38
CA ASP A 27 7.97 -7.55 12.06
C ASP A 27 8.50 -6.12 11.83
N THR A 28 7.67 -5.20 11.33
CA THR A 28 8.02 -3.77 11.27
C THR A 28 6.85 -2.87 11.66
N LYS A 29 7.19 -1.76 12.31
CA LYS A 29 6.26 -0.70 12.69
C LYS A 29 5.97 0.28 11.55
N TYR A 30 6.71 0.16 10.44
CA TYR A 30 6.54 1.00 9.28
C TYR A 30 5.57 0.36 8.29
N LEU A 31 4.72 1.19 7.71
CA LEU A 31 3.69 0.85 6.76
C LEU A 31 3.99 1.56 5.44
N ILE A 32 3.51 1.00 4.34
CA ILE A 32 3.43 1.72 3.07
C ILE A 32 2.00 2.19 2.89
N THR A 33 1.81 3.47 2.65
CA THR A 33 0.52 4.06 2.31
C THR A 33 0.57 4.56 0.87
N ILE A 34 -0.39 4.12 0.05
CA ILE A 34 -0.58 4.58 -1.32
C ILE A 34 -1.85 5.42 -1.33
N ASP A 35 -1.71 6.71 -1.57
CA ASP A 35 -2.78 7.69 -1.58
C ASP A 35 -2.47 8.73 -2.66
N GLY A 36 -2.69 8.34 -3.92
CA GLY A 36 -2.25 9.04 -5.13
C GLY A 36 -0.73 9.12 -5.33
N GLU A 37 0.05 8.90 -4.28
CA GLU A 37 1.49 8.72 -4.27
C GLU A 37 1.88 7.69 -3.19
N ILE A 38 3.10 7.16 -3.28
CA ILE A 38 3.62 6.18 -2.34
C ILE A 38 4.31 6.92 -1.19
N LYS A 39 3.82 6.69 0.03
CA LYS A 39 4.30 7.28 1.27
C LYS A 39 4.71 6.17 2.23
N ALA A 40 5.78 6.38 2.98
CA ALA A 40 6.07 5.58 4.16
C ALA A 40 5.36 6.21 5.37
N THR A 41 4.67 5.39 6.16
CA THR A 41 3.97 5.82 7.37
C THR A 41 4.34 4.94 8.55
N ASP A 42 4.09 5.45 9.75
CA ASP A 42 4.15 4.74 11.03
C ASP A 42 2.80 4.02 11.30
N ILE A 43 2.75 3.14 12.30
CA ILE A 43 1.50 2.51 12.78
C ILE A 43 0.39 3.49 13.19
N ASN A 44 0.75 4.71 13.57
CA ASN A 44 -0.13 5.83 13.87
C ASN A 44 -0.59 6.59 12.62
N GLY A 45 -0.18 6.16 11.42
CA GLY A 45 -0.51 6.82 10.15
C GLY A 45 0.30 8.10 9.87
N THR A 46 1.28 8.44 10.71
CA THR A 46 2.16 9.60 10.51
C THR A 46 3.13 9.35 9.36
N LYS A 47 3.23 10.31 8.42
CA LYS A 47 4.21 10.25 7.32
C LYS A 47 5.62 10.31 7.90
N VAL A 48 6.44 9.33 7.52
CA VAL A 48 7.85 9.26 7.89
C VAL A 48 8.72 9.37 6.63
N PRO A 49 9.96 9.87 6.75
CA PRO A 49 10.89 9.87 5.63
C PRO A 49 11.09 8.45 5.11
N TRP A 50 11.04 8.26 3.79
CA TRP A 50 11.19 6.93 3.19
C TRP A 50 12.49 6.26 3.64
N SER A 51 13.62 6.96 3.56
CA SER A 51 14.93 6.49 3.98
C SER A 51 15.02 6.07 5.45
N ARG A 52 14.14 6.60 6.32
CA ARG A 52 14.05 6.22 7.74
C ARG A 52 13.27 4.93 7.93
N ALA A 53 12.23 4.72 7.13
CA ALA A 53 11.38 3.54 7.19
C ALA A 53 11.96 2.35 6.42
N PHE A 54 12.45 2.62 5.21
CA PHE A 54 12.90 1.63 4.25
C PHE A 54 14.17 2.14 3.54
N GLN A 55 15.22 1.32 3.54
CA GLN A 55 16.47 1.61 2.81
C GLN A 55 16.43 1.17 1.34
N GLN A 56 15.28 0.66 0.88
CA GLN A 56 15.10 0.08 -0.44
C GLN A 56 13.91 0.74 -1.15
N PRO A 57 13.86 0.70 -2.49
CA PRO A 57 12.75 1.27 -3.23
C PRO A 57 11.44 0.47 -3.02
N PRO A 58 10.25 1.09 -3.22
CA PRO A 58 8.96 0.51 -2.85
C PRO A 58 8.68 -0.88 -3.43
N HIS A 59 9.02 -1.10 -4.71
CA HIS A 59 8.81 -2.38 -5.37
C HIS A 59 9.65 -3.51 -4.75
N VAL A 60 10.87 -3.19 -4.29
CA VAL A 60 11.73 -4.16 -3.60
C VAL A 60 11.22 -4.40 -2.19
N VAL A 61 10.83 -3.34 -1.45
CA VAL A 61 10.25 -3.47 -0.11
C VAL A 61 9.04 -4.41 -0.13
N LEU A 62 8.12 -4.22 -1.07
CA LEU A 62 6.92 -5.05 -1.21
C LEU A 62 7.24 -6.51 -1.59
N SER A 63 8.38 -6.76 -2.24
CA SER A 63 8.80 -8.11 -2.61
C SER A 63 9.66 -8.79 -1.53
N THR A 64 10.38 -8.03 -0.71
CA THR A 64 11.31 -8.53 0.30
C THR A 64 10.64 -8.69 1.66
N TYR A 65 9.77 -7.74 2.05
CA TYR A 65 9.11 -7.76 3.34
C TYR A 65 7.86 -8.64 3.29
N LYS A 66 7.64 -9.42 4.34
CA LYS A 66 6.42 -10.23 4.47
C LYS A 66 5.24 -9.31 4.77
N ILE A 67 4.26 -9.30 3.88
CA ILE A 67 3.01 -8.56 4.09
C ILE A 67 2.22 -9.27 5.19
N ASP A 68 1.77 -8.51 6.18
CA ASP A 68 0.85 -8.97 7.21
C ASP A 68 -0.60 -8.83 6.73
N LYS A 69 -0.95 -7.62 6.29
CA LYS A 69 -2.25 -7.32 5.66
C LYS A 69 -2.18 -6.03 4.85
N ILE A 70 -3.13 -5.86 3.96
CA ILE A 70 -3.29 -4.69 3.12
C ILE A 70 -4.72 -4.18 3.29
N ASP A 71 -4.86 -3.02 3.90
CA ASP A 71 -6.15 -2.38 4.14
C ASP A 71 -6.41 -1.38 3.00
N VAL A 72 -7.57 -1.45 2.36
CA VAL A 72 -8.04 -0.49 1.35
C VAL A 72 -9.12 0.37 1.97
N MET A 73 -8.86 1.65 2.08
CA MET A 73 -9.73 2.65 2.67
C MET A 73 -10.31 3.56 1.59
N CYS A 74 -11.56 3.99 1.78
CA CYS A 74 -12.24 5.03 1.02
C CYS A 74 -12.56 6.15 2.00
N GLY A 75 -11.80 7.25 1.95
CA GLY A 75 -11.83 8.25 3.03
C GLY A 75 -11.39 7.63 4.36
N ASP A 76 -12.29 7.61 5.34
CA ASP A 76 -12.08 7.00 6.65
C ASP A 76 -12.67 5.58 6.78
N ASP A 77 -13.39 5.11 5.76
CA ASP A 77 -14.05 3.80 5.77
C ASP A 77 -13.14 2.71 5.20
N LEU A 78 -13.02 1.60 5.93
CA LEU A 78 -12.34 0.41 5.44
C LEU A 78 -13.25 -0.34 4.46
N VAL A 79 -12.85 -0.38 3.19
CA VAL A 79 -13.63 -1.02 2.11
C VAL A 79 -13.27 -2.50 1.96
N ALA A 80 -11.97 -2.82 2.09
CA ALA A 80 -11.50 -4.18 1.92
C ALA A 80 -10.17 -4.42 2.65
N THR A 81 -9.92 -5.66 3.03
CA THR A 81 -8.62 -6.10 3.54
C THR A 81 -8.14 -7.31 2.75
N TYR A 82 -6.86 -7.29 2.37
CA TYR A 82 -6.20 -8.34 1.61
C TYR A 82 -4.98 -8.87 2.36
N SER A 83 -4.66 -10.14 2.19
CA SER A 83 -3.43 -10.75 2.75
C SER A 83 -2.26 -10.75 1.75
N SER A 84 -2.53 -10.49 0.46
CA SER A 84 -1.57 -10.59 -0.62
C SER A 84 -1.73 -9.44 -1.62
N PHE A 85 -0.59 -8.97 -2.14
CA PHE A 85 -0.55 -7.94 -3.17
C PHE A 85 -1.21 -8.40 -4.47
N ASN A 86 -1.14 -9.69 -4.80
CA ASN A 86 -1.76 -10.24 -6.01
C ASN A 86 -3.30 -10.19 -5.93
N ASP A 87 -3.85 -10.45 -4.74
CA ASP A 87 -5.31 -10.38 -4.52
C ASP A 87 -5.81 -8.94 -4.57
N LEU A 88 -5.01 -8.02 -4.03
CA LEU A 88 -5.24 -6.59 -4.15
C LEU A 88 -5.28 -6.17 -5.62
N VAL A 89 -4.24 -6.44 -6.41
CA VAL A 89 -4.17 -6.00 -7.83
C VAL A 89 -5.35 -6.52 -8.65
N LYS A 90 -5.79 -7.75 -8.41
CA LYS A 90 -6.96 -8.34 -9.10
C LYS A 90 -8.29 -7.70 -8.73
N SER A 91 -8.39 -7.17 -7.51
CA SER A 91 -9.66 -6.74 -6.92
C SER A 91 -9.77 -5.22 -6.72
N VAL A 92 -8.66 -4.49 -6.74
CA VAL A 92 -8.59 -3.04 -6.50
C VAL A 92 -9.45 -2.26 -7.50
N GLY A 93 -9.56 -2.74 -8.75
CA GLY A 93 -10.44 -2.15 -9.77
C GLY A 93 -11.94 -2.31 -9.50
N LYS A 94 -12.34 -3.06 -8.47
CA LYS A 94 -13.73 -3.20 -8.02
C LYS A 94 -14.07 -2.30 -6.84
N HIS A 95 -13.07 -1.71 -6.19
CA HIS A 95 -13.25 -0.81 -5.06
C HIS A 95 -13.09 0.63 -5.53
N GLY A 96 -13.93 1.52 -5.02
CA GLY A 96 -13.85 2.94 -5.32
C GLY A 96 -14.76 3.72 -4.38
N CYS A 97 -14.30 4.91 -4.02
CA CYS A 97 -15.19 6.05 -3.85
C CYS A 97 -15.48 6.62 -5.26
#